data_AF-A0A1L9PZB1-F1
#
_entry.id   AF-A0A1L9PZB1-F1
#
_cell.length_a   1.000
_cell.length_b   1.000
_cell.length_c   1.000
_cell.angle_alpha   90.00
_cell.angle_beta   90.00
_cell.angle_gamma   90.00
#
_symmetry.space_group_name_H-M   'P 1'
#
loop_
_entity.id
_entity.type
_entity.pdbx_description
1 polymer ?
#
loop_
_entity_poly.entity_id
_entity_poly.type
_entity_poly.pdbx_seq_one_letter_code
_entity_poly.pdbx_strand_id
1 'polypeptide(L)'
;MSQKFYVTYNQVHKLCQSSADQILTAFHPNLMIAIGGGGYVPARILRSFLKRSGEPNIPIQAIGLSLYEDLGRGDPEEVPGTKVTRTQWLDMSSLEMANLIGKNILIVDEVDDTRTTLEYAVRELQKDVEIAQKQLGREGEKTNFFVFVLHNKDKSKKGQLPTDMMESGRYHAAVTTGDVWICYPWEAKDIEEHDALAKANPLV
;
A
#
# COMPACT_ATOMS: atom_id res chain seq x y z
N MET A 1 -13.18 23.80 5.96
CA MET A 1 -11.91 23.15 5.63
C MET A 1 -11.76 21.96 6.55
N SER A 2 -11.41 20.78 6.03
CA SER A 2 -11.08 19.63 6.89
C SER A 2 -9.88 19.98 7.77
N GLN A 3 -9.92 19.56 9.04
CA GLN A 3 -8.82 19.78 9.97
C GLN A 3 -7.58 19.00 9.48
N LYS A 4 -6.44 19.70 9.39
CA LYS A 4 -5.16 19.11 8.98
C LYS A 4 -4.38 18.65 10.19
N PHE A 5 -3.82 17.46 10.08
CA PHE A 5 -2.93 16.86 11.07
C PHE A 5 -1.62 16.52 10.39
N TYR A 6 -0.51 16.70 11.12
CA TYR A 6 0.82 16.60 10.54
C TYR A 6 1.57 15.46 11.21
N VAL A 7 2.26 14.66 10.39
CA VAL A 7 3.11 13.56 10.88
C VAL A 7 4.56 13.79 10.47
N THR A 8 5.48 13.59 11.40
CA THR A 8 6.93 13.74 11.18
C THR A 8 7.54 12.47 10.60
N TYR A 9 8.72 12.56 10.00
CA TYR A 9 9.47 11.37 9.55
C TYR A 9 9.73 10.39 10.70
N ASN A 10 9.98 10.91 11.90
CA ASN A 10 10.22 10.09 13.09
C ASN A 10 8.97 9.33 13.54
N GLN A 11 7.78 9.94 13.44
CA GLN A 11 6.52 9.25 13.71
C GLN A 11 6.30 8.13 12.69
N VAL A 12 6.46 8.40 11.40
CA VAL A 12 6.37 7.36 10.35
C VAL A 12 7.37 6.22 10.61
N HIS A 13 8.60 6.56 11.01
CA HIS A 13 9.62 5.56 11.33
C HIS A 13 9.19 4.63 12.47
N LYS A 14 8.61 5.21 13.53
CA LYS A 14 8.09 4.46 14.68
C LYS A 14 6.88 3.60 14.32
N LEU A 15 5.99 4.07 13.43
CA LEU A 15 4.85 3.28 12.96
C LEU A 15 5.29 2.04 12.18
N CYS A 16 6.31 2.18 11.32
CA CYS A 16 6.92 1.03 10.64
C CYS A 16 7.60 0.10 11.65
N GLN A 17 8.32 0.66 12.64
CA GLN A 17 8.98 -0.12 13.69
C GLN A 17 7.99 -0.98 14.48
N SER A 18 6.91 -0.38 14.98
CA SER A 18 5.92 -1.08 15.80
C SER A 18 5.11 -2.13 15.03
N SER A 19 5.01 -1.97 13.70
CA SER A 19 4.29 -2.90 12.84
C SER A 19 5.14 -4.09 12.36
N ALA A 20 6.46 -3.97 12.43
CA ALA A 20 7.37 -4.93 11.80
C ALA A 20 7.27 -6.35 12.37
N ASP A 21 7.20 -6.49 13.70
CA ASP A 21 7.16 -7.80 14.36
C ASP A 21 5.88 -8.58 14.00
N GLN A 22 4.74 -7.90 13.95
CA GLN A 22 3.47 -8.49 13.52
C GLN A 22 3.54 -8.93 12.05
N ILE A 23 4.06 -8.08 11.17
CA ILE A 23 4.21 -8.39 9.74
C ILE A 23 5.13 -9.60 9.55
N LEU A 24 6.25 -9.66 10.27
CA LEU A 24 7.18 -10.79 10.21
C LEU A 24 6.55 -12.08 10.70
N THR A 25 5.83 -12.04 11.82
CA THR A 25 5.29 -13.24 12.47
C THR A 25 4.05 -13.77 11.78
N ALA A 26 3.17 -12.88 11.33
CA ALA A 26 1.92 -13.27 10.68
C ALA A 26 2.11 -13.63 9.20
N PHE A 27 3.00 -12.93 8.48
CA PHE A 27 3.00 -12.98 7.02
C PHE A 27 4.29 -13.49 6.38
N HIS A 28 5.46 -13.28 6.99
CA HIS A 28 6.75 -13.70 6.42
C HIS A 28 6.94 -13.26 4.94
N PRO A 29 6.93 -11.94 4.67
CA PRO A 29 6.97 -11.43 3.30
C PRO A 29 8.26 -11.84 2.57
N ASN A 30 8.12 -12.30 1.32
CA ASN A 30 9.24 -12.57 0.43
C ASN A 30 9.58 -11.37 -0.47
N LEU A 31 8.62 -10.47 -0.69
CA LEU A 31 8.76 -9.29 -1.54
C LEU A 31 7.79 -8.20 -1.07
N MET A 32 8.19 -6.94 -1.19
CA MET A 32 7.33 -5.78 -0.98
C MET A 32 7.01 -5.10 -2.31
N ILE A 33 5.76 -4.66 -2.48
CA ILE A 33 5.33 -3.78 -3.56
C ILE A 33 4.91 -2.46 -2.94
N ALA A 34 5.67 -1.40 -3.19
CA ALA A 34 5.31 -0.05 -2.80
C ALA A 34 4.38 0.57 -3.85
N ILE A 35 3.23 1.07 -3.42
CA ILE A 35 2.38 1.91 -4.26
C ILE A 35 3.03 3.31 -4.32
N GLY A 36 3.18 3.80 -5.54
CA GLY A 36 4.01 4.96 -5.87
C GLY A 36 3.48 6.25 -5.26
N GLY A 37 4.40 7.13 -4.86
CA GLY A 37 4.08 8.31 -4.08
C GLY A 37 4.36 8.04 -2.61
N GLY A 38 3.32 7.83 -1.80
CA GLY A 38 3.46 7.72 -0.35
C GLY A 38 3.89 6.34 0.16
N GLY A 39 3.68 5.24 -0.58
CA GLY A 39 4.15 3.90 -0.19
C GLY A 39 5.68 3.70 -0.23
N TYR A 40 6.44 4.57 -0.91
CA TYR A 40 7.89 4.43 -1.03
C TYR A 40 8.65 4.58 0.29
N VAL A 41 8.34 5.62 1.05
CA VAL A 41 9.02 5.91 2.32
C VAL A 41 8.73 4.81 3.36
N PRO A 42 7.48 4.40 3.61
CA PRO A 42 7.14 3.32 4.51
C PRO A 42 7.79 1.99 4.12
N ALA A 43 7.74 1.60 2.84
CA ALA A 43 8.33 0.34 2.38
C ALA A 43 9.85 0.29 2.63
N ARG A 44 10.56 1.40 2.34
CA ARG A 44 12.00 1.46 2.58
C ARG A 44 12.34 1.42 4.06
N ILE A 45 11.61 2.15 4.90
CA ILE A 45 11.83 2.12 6.36
C ILE A 45 11.55 0.72 6.89
N LEU A 46 10.39 0.15 6.54
CA LEU A 46 9.94 -1.15 7.01
C LEU A 46 10.95 -2.25 6.67
N ARG A 47 11.56 -2.23 5.47
CA ARG A 47 12.63 -3.18 5.09
C ARG A 47 13.77 -3.27 6.11
N SER A 48 14.11 -2.17 6.78
CA SER A 48 15.17 -2.18 7.80
C SER A 48 14.78 -3.03 9.01
N PHE A 49 13.50 -3.01 9.39
CA PHE A 49 12.96 -3.77 10.51
C PHE A 49 12.58 -5.21 10.15
N LEU A 50 12.28 -5.49 8.88
CA LEU A 50 12.02 -6.85 8.41
C LEU A 50 13.30 -7.66 8.16
N LYS A 51 14.49 -7.04 8.22
CA LYS A 51 15.76 -7.72 7.98
C LYS A 51 16.10 -8.67 9.13
N ARG A 52 16.27 -9.96 8.83
CA ARG A 52 16.76 -10.97 9.78
C ARG A 52 18.25 -11.22 9.61
N SER A 53 18.93 -11.57 10.71
CA SER A 53 20.35 -11.93 10.66
C SER A 53 20.55 -13.22 9.85
N GLY A 54 21.47 -13.19 8.89
CA GLY A 54 21.74 -14.34 8.01
C GLY A 54 20.79 -14.49 6.81
N GLU A 55 19.76 -13.64 6.70
CA GLU A 55 18.84 -13.65 5.55
C GLU A 55 19.12 -12.46 4.60
N PRO A 56 18.86 -12.62 3.28
CA PRO A 56 18.92 -11.49 2.36
C PRO A 56 17.83 -10.45 2.67
N ASN A 57 18.06 -9.20 2.26
CA ASN A 57 17.02 -8.17 2.38
C ASN A 57 15.81 -8.52 1.51
N ILE A 58 14.61 -8.22 2.01
CA ILE A 58 13.37 -8.33 1.24
C ILE A 58 13.41 -7.31 0.08
N PRO A 59 13.30 -7.75 -1.19
CA PRO A 59 13.25 -6.85 -2.33
C PRO A 59 12.03 -5.94 -2.30
N ILE A 60 12.17 -4.72 -2.82
CA ILE A 60 11.07 -3.76 -2.99
C ILE A 60 10.90 -3.53 -4.49
N GLN A 61 9.68 -3.76 -4.98
CA GLN A 61 9.23 -3.32 -6.28
C GLN A 61 8.26 -2.14 -6.13
N ALA A 62 8.03 -1.42 -7.23
CA ALA A 62 7.26 -0.20 -7.26
C ALA A 62 6.17 -0.29 -8.33
N ILE A 63 4.93 0.07 -7.98
CA ILE A 63 3.84 0.26 -8.94
C ILE A 63 3.30 1.68 -8.80
N GLY A 64 2.99 2.32 -9.91
CA GLY A 64 2.39 3.64 -9.98
C GLY A 64 0.94 3.54 -10.45
N LEU A 65 0.03 4.10 -9.68
CA LEU A 65 -1.39 4.18 -10.00
C LEU A 65 -1.81 5.65 -10.02
N SER A 66 -2.54 6.06 -11.06
CA SER A 66 -3.24 7.35 -11.09
C SER A 66 -4.74 7.09 -11.06
N LEU A 67 -5.42 7.67 -10.07
CA LEU A 67 -6.87 7.62 -9.97
C LEU A 67 -7.45 8.87 -10.65
N TYR A 68 -8.16 8.68 -11.76
CA TYR A 68 -9.03 9.71 -12.30
C TYR A 68 -10.45 9.46 -11.80
N GLU A 69 -10.98 10.39 -11.00
CA GLU A 69 -12.42 10.52 -10.86
C GLU A 69 -12.91 11.25 -12.12
N ASP A 70 -13.62 10.54 -12.99
CA ASP A 70 -14.31 11.17 -14.10
C ASP A 70 -15.38 12.12 -13.53
N LEU A 71 -15.19 13.42 -13.73
CA LEU A 71 -16.10 14.46 -13.25
C LEU A 71 -17.29 14.69 -14.19
N GLY A 72 -17.57 13.74 -15.10
CA GLY A 72 -18.80 13.72 -15.89
C GLY A 72 -18.89 14.90 -16.87
N ARG A 73 -17.79 15.23 -17.53
CA ARG A 73 -17.78 16.23 -18.62
C ARG A 73 -17.64 15.56 -19.98
N GLY A 74 -18.72 14.90 -20.39
CA GLY A 74 -19.07 14.70 -21.81
C GLY A 74 -18.81 13.31 -22.37
N ASP A 75 -19.75 12.38 -22.18
CA ASP A 75 -20.48 11.69 -23.25
C ASP A 75 -21.61 10.84 -22.63
N PRO A 76 -22.74 10.57 -23.32
CA PRO A 76 -23.94 9.96 -22.71
C PRO A 76 -23.83 8.47 -22.33
N GLU A 77 -22.67 7.82 -22.52
CA GLU A 77 -22.52 6.36 -22.34
C GLU A 77 -21.43 5.93 -21.36
N GLU A 78 -20.63 6.84 -20.79
CA GLU A 78 -19.59 6.43 -19.82
C GLU A 78 -20.16 6.35 -18.39
N VAL A 79 -20.24 5.12 -17.88
CA VAL A 79 -20.65 4.82 -16.50
C VAL A 79 -19.74 5.58 -15.53
N PRO A 80 -20.28 6.34 -14.57
CA PRO A 80 -19.47 6.99 -13.53
C PRO A 80 -18.67 5.93 -12.77
N GLY A 81 -17.36 5.96 -12.95
CA GLY A 81 -16.44 5.01 -12.33
C GLY A 81 -15.05 5.61 -12.23
N THR A 82 -14.36 5.34 -11.13
CA THR A 82 -12.97 5.75 -10.96
C THR A 82 -12.11 4.98 -11.98
N LYS A 83 -11.60 5.66 -13.01
CA LYS A 83 -10.70 5.05 -13.99
C LYS A 83 -9.29 5.08 -13.42
N VAL A 84 -8.80 3.91 -12.99
CA VAL A 84 -7.43 3.77 -12.50
C VAL A 84 -6.51 3.49 -13.67
N THR A 85 -5.48 4.31 -13.84
CA THR A 85 -4.46 4.15 -14.88
C THR A 85 -3.15 3.67 -14.26
N ARG A 86 -2.59 2.57 -14.77
CA ARG A 86 -1.25 2.08 -14.40
C ARG A 86 -0.21 3.02 -15.01
N THR A 87 0.41 3.88 -14.21
CA THR A 87 1.45 4.82 -14.66
C THR A 87 2.85 4.20 -14.64
N GLN A 88 3.05 3.26 -13.72
CA GLN A 88 4.22 2.40 -13.63
C GLN A 88 3.73 1.03 -13.19
N TRP A 89 4.18 -0.04 -13.85
CA TRP A 89 3.77 -1.39 -13.50
C TRP A 89 4.95 -2.36 -13.52
N LEU A 90 4.77 -3.52 -12.91
CA LEU A 90 5.75 -4.60 -12.99
C LEU A 90 5.86 -5.06 -14.45
N ASP A 91 7.06 -5.41 -14.88
CA ASP A 91 7.23 -5.94 -16.23
C ASP A 91 6.50 -7.28 -16.31
N MET A 92 5.67 -7.43 -17.36
CA MET A 92 4.91 -8.65 -17.60
C MET A 92 5.76 -9.73 -18.27
N SER A 93 7.07 -9.52 -18.41
CA SER A 93 7.98 -10.60 -18.76
C SER A 93 7.83 -11.74 -17.75
N SER A 94 7.86 -12.97 -18.27
CA SER A 94 7.64 -14.18 -17.48
C SER A 94 8.58 -14.30 -16.29
N LEU A 95 9.76 -13.67 -16.35
CA LEU A 95 10.77 -13.67 -15.28
C LEU A 95 10.38 -12.81 -14.06
N GLU A 96 9.88 -11.59 -14.26
CA GLU A 96 9.47 -10.75 -13.12
C GLU A 96 8.19 -11.28 -12.47
N MET A 97 7.24 -11.75 -13.27
CA MET A 97 6.00 -12.34 -12.75
C MET A 97 6.23 -13.71 -12.09
N ALA A 98 7.16 -14.52 -12.59
CA ALA A 98 7.57 -15.75 -11.93
C ALA A 98 8.12 -15.52 -10.52
N ASN A 99 8.64 -14.31 -10.23
CA ASN A 99 9.10 -13.94 -8.90
C ASN A 99 7.97 -13.66 -7.91
N LEU A 100 6.72 -13.52 -8.34
CA LEU A 100 5.57 -13.36 -7.44
C LEU A 100 4.90 -14.70 -7.11
N ILE A 101 4.91 -15.64 -8.06
CA ILE A 101 4.21 -16.93 -7.93
C ILE A 101 4.73 -17.73 -6.74
N GLY A 102 3.81 -18.20 -5.89
CA GLY A 102 4.11 -19.04 -4.74
C GLY A 102 4.71 -18.29 -3.54
N LYS A 103 4.68 -16.94 -3.56
CA LYS A 103 5.30 -16.10 -2.53
C LYS A 103 4.28 -15.30 -1.72
N ASN A 104 4.75 -14.80 -0.58
CA ASN A 104 4.05 -13.86 0.28
C ASN A 104 4.46 -12.43 -0.11
N ILE A 105 3.53 -11.69 -0.72
CA ILE A 105 3.73 -10.34 -1.26
C ILE A 105 3.08 -9.31 -0.35
N LEU A 106 3.88 -8.37 0.15
CA LEU A 106 3.42 -7.27 1.01
C LEU A 106 3.24 -5.99 0.18
N ILE A 107 2.00 -5.56 -0.02
CA ILE A 107 1.66 -4.29 -0.62
C ILE A 107 1.72 -3.20 0.46
N VAL A 108 2.43 -2.12 0.18
CA VAL A 108 2.67 -1.03 1.13
C VAL A 108 2.19 0.29 0.56
N ASP A 109 1.40 1.02 1.34
CA ASP A 109 0.93 2.38 1.05
C ASP A 109 0.96 3.25 2.31
N GLU A 110 0.81 4.57 2.21
CA GLU A 110 0.76 5.43 3.39
C GLU A 110 -0.63 5.46 4.04
N VAL A 111 -1.71 5.44 3.25
CA VAL A 111 -3.07 5.65 3.76
C VAL A 111 -4.13 4.79 3.08
N ASP A 112 -4.98 4.16 3.89
CA ASP A 112 -6.28 3.64 3.45
C ASP A 112 -7.36 4.71 3.74
N ASP A 113 -7.69 5.53 2.72
CA ASP A 113 -8.78 6.52 2.80
C ASP A 113 -10.12 5.91 2.36
N THR A 114 -10.35 5.83 1.05
CA THR A 114 -11.58 5.28 0.44
C THR A 114 -11.42 3.81 0.03
N ARG A 115 -10.22 3.23 0.22
CA ARG A 115 -9.81 1.87 -0.18
C ARG A 115 -9.76 1.57 -1.68
N THR A 116 -10.09 2.52 -2.56
CA THR A 116 -10.14 2.28 -4.01
C THR A 116 -8.78 1.96 -4.62
N THR A 117 -7.70 2.64 -4.17
CA THR A 117 -6.33 2.34 -4.61
C THR A 117 -5.92 0.92 -4.24
N LEU A 118 -6.16 0.52 -2.99
CA LEU A 118 -5.78 -0.79 -2.46
C LEU A 118 -6.55 -1.93 -3.13
N GLU A 119 -7.86 -1.77 -3.30
CA GLU A 119 -8.68 -2.74 -4.05
C GLU A 119 -8.13 -2.94 -5.46
N TYR A 120 -7.88 -1.85 -6.19
CA TYR A 120 -7.36 -1.94 -7.54
C TYR A 120 -5.99 -2.63 -7.57
N ALA A 121 -5.05 -2.21 -6.71
CA ALA A 121 -3.73 -2.80 -6.64
C ALA A 121 -3.79 -4.31 -6.37
N VAL A 122 -4.55 -4.74 -5.36
CA VAL A 122 -4.71 -6.16 -5.01
C VAL A 122 -5.33 -6.95 -6.17
N ARG A 123 -6.44 -6.46 -6.73
CA ARG A 123 -7.16 -7.16 -7.80
C ARG A 123 -6.31 -7.33 -9.05
N GLU A 124 -5.63 -6.27 -9.47
CA GLU A 124 -4.81 -6.32 -10.68
C GLU A 124 -3.56 -7.19 -10.50
N LEU A 125 -2.89 -7.12 -9.34
CA LEU A 125 -1.75 -8.00 -9.05
C LEU A 125 -2.16 -9.48 -8.96
N GLN A 126 -3.32 -9.78 -8.36
CA GLN A 126 -3.87 -11.13 -8.34
C GLN A 126 -4.11 -11.66 -9.76
N LYS A 127 -4.77 -10.85 -10.60
CA LYS A 127 -5.03 -11.18 -12.00
C LYS A 127 -3.73 -11.44 -12.78
N ASP A 128 -2.73 -10.58 -12.61
CA ASP A 128 -1.45 -10.73 -13.30
C ASP A 128 -0.73 -12.01 -12.86
N VAL A 129 -0.77 -12.35 -11.56
CA VAL A 129 -0.24 -13.62 -11.02
C VAL A 129 -0.99 -14.82 -11.58
N GLU A 130 -2.31 -14.79 -11.65
CA GLU A 130 -3.14 -15.88 -12.22
C GLU A 130 -2.81 -16.14 -13.69
N ILE A 131 -2.62 -15.07 -14.47
CA ILE A 131 -2.21 -15.18 -15.89
C ILE A 131 -0.81 -15.82 -15.97
N ALA A 132 0.14 -15.37 -15.16
CA ALA A 132 1.50 -15.90 -15.15
C ALA A 132 1.55 -17.38 -14.69
N GLN A 133 0.73 -17.76 -13.70
CA GLN A 133 0.60 -19.15 -13.25
C GLN A 133 0.16 -20.07 -14.40
N LYS A 134 -0.86 -19.65 -15.17
CA LYS A 134 -1.35 -20.43 -16.33
C LYS A 134 -0.29 -20.53 -17.43
N GLN A 135 0.38 -19.42 -17.74
CA GLN A 135 1.41 -19.40 -18.78
C GLN A 135 2.62 -20.28 -18.44
N LEU A 136 2.94 -20.41 -17.15
CA LEU A 136 4.10 -21.16 -16.67
C LEU A 136 3.77 -22.57 -16.13
N GLY A 137 2.49 -22.97 -16.14
CA GLY A 137 2.04 -24.26 -15.58
C GLY A 137 2.26 -24.39 -14.07
N ARG A 138 2.11 -23.28 -13.33
CA ARG A 138 2.35 -23.17 -11.88
C ARG A 138 1.04 -22.90 -11.11
N GLU A 139 -0.12 -23.31 -11.62
CA GLU A 139 -1.42 -23.02 -10.98
C GLU A 139 -1.57 -23.64 -9.57
N GLY A 140 -0.77 -24.64 -9.23
CA GLY A 140 -0.76 -25.24 -7.88
C GLY A 140 -0.06 -24.39 -6.81
N GLU A 141 0.65 -23.33 -7.18
CA GLU A 141 1.44 -22.54 -6.25
C GLU A 141 0.69 -21.32 -5.75
N LYS A 142 0.29 -21.31 -4.47
CA LYS A 142 -0.48 -20.22 -3.90
C LYS A 142 0.38 -18.98 -3.63
N THR A 143 0.04 -17.87 -4.28
CA THR A 143 0.56 -16.53 -3.94
C THR A 143 -0.36 -15.85 -2.93
N ASN A 144 0.20 -15.31 -1.86
CA ASN A 144 -0.56 -14.58 -0.85
C ASN A 144 -0.25 -13.08 -0.92
N PHE A 145 -1.28 -12.25 -0.89
CA PHE A 145 -1.15 -10.81 -0.76
C PHE A 145 -1.49 -10.38 0.66
N PHE A 146 -0.71 -9.45 1.19
CA PHE A 146 -0.93 -8.75 2.45
C PHE A 146 -0.84 -7.25 2.20
N VAL A 147 -1.61 -6.45 2.92
CA VAL A 147 -1.61 -5.00 2.81
C VAL A 147 -1.13 -4.38 4.12
N PHE A 148 -0.17 -3.46 4.02
CA PHE A 148 0.25 -2.60 5.12
C PHE A 148 0.05 -1.13 4.76
N VAL A 149 -0.64 -0.40 5.63
CA VAL A 149 -0.73 1.06 5.58
C VAL A 149 -0.27 1.69 6.88
N LEU A 150 0.25 2.92 6.84
CA LEU A 150 0.54 3.66 8.07
C LEU A 150 -0.77 4.04 8.78
N HIS A 151 -1.71 4.60 8.03
CA HIS A 151 -2.96 5.11 8.57
C HIS A 151 -4.16 4.52 7.84
N ASN A 152 -5.11 3.98 8.59
CA ASN A 152 -6.45 3.68 8.09
C ASN A 152 -7.42 4.75 8.58
N LYS A 153 -8.12 5.43 7.67
CA LYS A 153 -9.21 6.34 8.05
C LYS A 153 -10.46 5.53 8.37
N ASP A 154 -10.99 5.69 9.58
CA ASP A 154 -12.25 5.11 10.02
C ASP A 154 -13.43 5.89 9.42
N LYS A 155 -13.82 5.46 8.23
CA LYS A 155 -14.90 6.03 7.42
C LYS A 155 -15.43 4.99 6.45
N SER A 156 -16.59 5.28 5.87
CA SER A 156 -17.17 4.44 4.81
C SER A 156 -16.21 4.29 3.64
N LYS A 157 -15.88 3.04 3.30
CA LYS A 157 -14.99 2.68 2.20
C LYS A 157 -15.80 2.56 0.91
N LYS A 158 -15.30 3.17 -0.17
CA LYS A 158 -15.85 3.00 -1.51
C LYS A 158 -15.35 1.71 -2.15
N GLY A 159 -14.09 1.35 -1.90
CA GLY A 159 -13.48 0.14 -2.39
C GLY A 159 -13.58 -1.04 -1.42
N GLN A 160 -13.46 -2.26 -1.96
CA GLN A 160 -13.58 -3.50 -1.22
C GLN A 160 -12.32 -4.35 -1.39
N LEU A 161 -11.68 -4.71 -0.28
CA LEU A 161 -10.64 -5.74 -0.26
C LEU A 161 -11.29 -7.12 -0.10
N PRO A 162 -10.65 -8.21 -0.56
CA PRO A 162 -11.19 -9.56 -0.41
C PRO A 162 -11.57 -9.88 1.05
N THR A 163 -12.76 -10.43 1.27
CA THR A 163 -13.27 -10.74 2.62
C THR A 163 -12.31 -11.65 3.39
N ASP A 164 -11.77 -12.67 2.72
CA ASP A 164 -10.80 -13.58 3.30
C ASP A 164 -9.49 -12.89 3.70
N MET A 165 -9.06 -11.82 3.00
CA MET A 165 -7.91 -11.00 3.40
C MET A 165 -8.17 -10.27 4.71
N MET A 166 -9.35 -9.67 4.85
CA MET A 166 -9.74 -8.92 6.05
C MET A 166 -9.89 -9.85 7.26
N GLU A 167 -10.55 -11.00 7.10
CA GLU A 167 -10.82 -11.94 8.19
C GLU A 167 -9.57 -12.72 8.63
N SER A 168 -8.65 -13.02 7.72
CA SER A 168 -7.41 -13.75 8.03
C SER A 168 -6.27 -12.87 8.58
N GLY A 169 -6.55 -11.58 8.84
CA GLY A 169 -5.54 -10.65 9.34
C GLY A 169 -4.45 -10.31 8.31
N ARG A 170 -4.74 -10.45 7.01
CA ARG A 170 -3.81 -10.06 5.93
C ARG A 170 -3.85 -8.57 5.56
N TYR A 171 -4.64 -7.79 6.29
CA TYR A 171 -4.65 -6.34 6.24
C TYR A 171 -4.15 -5.80 7.58
N HIS A 172 -3.18 -4.90 7.55
CA HIS A 172 -2.63 -4.24 8.74
C HIS A 172 -2.52 -2.74 8.54
N ALA A 173 -3.03 -1.97 9.49
CA ALA A 173 -2.80 -0.54 9.58
C ALA A 173 -2.02 -0.27 10.86
N ALA A 174 -0.96 0.54 10.79
CA ALA A 174 -0.20 0.88 12.00
C ALA A 174 -1.07 1.65 13.01
N VAL A 175 -1.92 2.57 12.51
CA VAL A 175 -2.89 3.33 13.30
C VAL A 175 -4.20 3.47 12.53
N THR A 176 -5.32 3.36 13.24
CA THR A 176 -6.63 3.79 12.72
C THR A 176 -6.97 5.18 13.27
N THR A 177 -7.35 6.10 12.39
CA THR A 177 -7.62 7.52 12.71
C THR A 177 -9.04 7.88 12.28
N GLY A 178 -9.57 9.03 12.72
CA GLY A 178 -10.80 9.57 12.12
C GLY A 178 -10.61 9.99 10.65
N ASP A 179 -11.70 10.48 10.03
CA ASP A 179 -11.68 11.04 8.67
C ASP A 179 -11.06 12.45 8.66
N VAL A 180 -9.73 12.49 8.78
CA VAL A 180 -8.95 13.72 8.83
C VAL A 180 -7.99 13.83 7.66
N TRP A 181 -7.52 15.05 7.39
CA TRP A 181 -6.48 15.26 6.40
C TRP A 181 -5.11 15.08 7.06
N ILE A 182 -4.35 14.08 6.62
CA ILE A 182 -3.00 13.79 7.12
C ILE A 182 -2.00 14.41 6.14
N CYS A 183 -1.14 15.29 6.65
CA CYS A 183 -0.03 15.87 5.92
C CYS A 183 1.23 15.04 6.20
N TYR A 184 1.79 14.41 5.16
CA TYR A 184 2.99 13.60 5.26
C TYR A 184 4.26 14.43 5.04
N PRO A 185 5.39 14.05 5.66
CA PRO A 185 6.58 14.90 5.69
C PRO A 185 7.34 14.91 4.35
N TRP A 186 7.11 13.93 3.46
CA TRP A 186 7.65 13.93 2.10
C TRP A 186 6.87 14.82 1.13
N GLU A 187 5.72 15.35 1.55
CA GLU A 187 4.93 16.32 0.79
C GLU A 187 5.23 17.78 1.20
N ALA A 188 5.99 17.96 2.28
CA ALA A 188 6.34 19.26 2.82
C ALA A 188 7.46 19.93 2.01
N LYS A 189 7.27 21.23 1.70
CA LYS A 189 8.33 22.07 1.11
C LYS A 189 9.25 22.67 2.17
N ASP A 190 8.70 22.99 3.33
CA ASP A 190 9.40 23.47 4.52
C ASP A 190 9.21 22.44 5.63
N ILE A 191 10.29 21.71 5.95
CA ILE A 191 10.21 20.59 6.91
C ILE A 191 10.22 21.09 8.35
N GLU A 192 10.87 22.22 8.62
CA GLU A 192 10.90 22.87 9.92
C GLU A 192 9.51 23.39 10.32
N GLU A 193 8.79 24.03 9.39
CA GLU A 193 7.39 24.43 9.60
C GLU A 193 6.49 23.20 9.81
N HIS A 194 6.65 22.17 8.97
CA HIS A 194 5.87 20.93 9.08
C HIS A 194 6.04 20.26 10.44
N ASP A 195 7.27 20.15 10.94
CA ASP A 195 7.57 19.58 12.25
C ASP A 195 7.04 20.44 13.40
N ALA A 196 7.03 21.77 13.26
CA ALA A 196 6.38 22.67 14.22
C ALA A 196 4.86 22.46 14.25
N LEU A 197 4.23 22.32 13.08
CA LEU A 197 2.80 22.03 12.96
C LEU A 197 2.43 20.65 13.49
N ALA A 198 3.29 19.64 13.31
CA ALA A 198 3.11 18.30 13.89
C ALA A 198 3.15 18.31 15.42
N LYS A 199 3.97 19.18 16.03
CA LYS A 199 3.97 19.38 17.49
C LYS A 199 2.72 20.11 17.98
N ALA A 200 2.23 21.09 17.21
CA ALA A 200 1.06 21.88 17.57
C ALA A 200 -0.27 21.14 17.32
N ASN A 201 -0.31 20.28 16.30
CA ASN A 201 -1.50 19.55 15.84
C ASN A 201 -1.16 18.06 15.61
N PRO A 202 -0.85 17.30 16.67
CA PRO A 202 -0.50 15.89 16.53
C PRO A 202 -1.73 15.07 16.11
N LEU A 203 -1.52 14.12 15.19
CA LEU A 203 -2.56 13.16 14.77
C LEU A 203 -3.00 12.22 15.91
N VAL A 204 -2.07 11.95 16.84
CA VAL A 204 -2.24 11.14 18.06
C VAL A 204 -1.34 11.71 19.16
#